data_AF-A0A7X8MQX8-F1
#
_entry.id   AF-A0A7X8MQX8-F1
#
_cell.length_a   1.000
_cell.length_b   1.000
_cell.length_c   1.000
_cell.angle_alpha   90.00
_cell.angle_beta   90.00
_cell.angle_gamma   90.00
#
_symmetry.space_group_name_H-M   'P 1'
#
loop_
_entity.id
_entity.type
_entity.pdbx_description
1 polymer ?
#
loop_
_entity_poly.entity_id
_entity_poly.type
_entity_poly.pdbx_seq_one_letter_code
_entity_poly.pdbx_strand_id
1 'polypeptide(L)'
;MTGLIIQYVLLVLMVLAIAYFIYMLNDKGILKEDDYYGITYTILGELDRNEATRENVKKILKAVASTVEFVEEAYTDDEYKIKEERAIALSREAIRSLPIYSDLGDRALKYLIRLAYAYIVDNSQ
;
A
#
# COMPACT_ATOMS: atom_id res chain seq x y z
N MET A 1 5.53 7.71 53.06
CA MET A 1 5.71 6.38 52.43
C MET A 1 4.49 5.96 51.61
N THR A 2 3.27 6.09 52.15
CA THR A 2 2.01 5.72 51.46
C THR A 2 1.78 6.43 50.12
N GLY A 3 2.09 7.73 50.01
CA GLY A 3 1.95 8.47 48.75
C GLY A 3 2.85 7.98 47.61
N LEU A 4 4.08 7.57 47.93
CA LEU A 4 4.99 6.94 46.96
C LEU A 4 4.45 5.59 46.49
N ILE A 5 3.92 4.78 47.41
CA ILE A 5 3.31 3.48 47.08
C ILE A 5 2.11 3.67 46.13
N ILE A 6 1.24 4.64 46.41
CA ILE A 6 0.08 4.95 45.55
C ILE A 6 0.53 5.40 44.15
N GLN A 7 1.59 6.21 44.08
CA GLN A 7 2.13 6.69 42.80
C GLN A 7 2.69 5.54 41.95
N TYR A 8 3.39 4.58 42.56
CA TYR A 8 3.88 3.39 41.86
C TYR A 8 2.73 2.50 41.37
N VAL A 9 1.68 2.32 42.19
CA VAL A 9 0.49 1.54 41.79
C VAL A 9 -0.22 2.20 40.59
N LEU A 10 -0.36 3.53 40.61
CA LEU A 10 -0.93 4.28 39.49
C LEU A 10 -0.08 4.14 38.21
N LEU A 11 1.24 4.16 38.34
CA LEU A 11 2.15 3.94 37.21
C LEU A 11 1.94 2.56 36.58
N VAL A 12 1.86 1.52 37.40
CA VAL A 12 1.62 0.14 36.93
C VAL A 12 0.26 0.03 36.24
N LEU A 13 -0.80 0.61 36.82
CA LEU A 13 -2.13 0.62 36.21
C LEU A 13 -2.16 1.38 34.88
N MET A 14 -1.42 2.49 34.78
CA MET A 14 -1.32 3.26 33.53
C MET A 14 -0.63 2.44 32.43
N VAL A 15 0.47 1.76 32.76
CA VAL A 15 1.17 0.88 31.80
C VAL A 15 0.26 -0.26 31.33
N LEU A 16 -0.49 -0.88 32.25
CA LEU A 16 -1.46 -1.92 31.91
C LEU A 16 -2.60 -1.39 31.03
N ALA A 17 -3.12 -0.20 31.32
CA ALA A 17 -4.15 0.44 30.52
C ALA A 17 -3.66 0.73 29.09
N ILE A 18 -2.43 1.22 28.94
CA ILE A 18 -1.80 1.45 27.63
C ILE A 18 -1.60 0.12 26.89
N ALA A 19 -1.09 -0.91 27.56
CA ALA A 19 -0.93 -2.23 26.96
C ALA A 19 -2.27 -2.83 26.49
N TYR A 20 -3.32 -2.71 27.32
CA TYR A 20 -4.67 -3.15 26.95
C TYR A 20 -5.27 -2.32 25.81
N PHE A 21 -5.01 -1.01 25.81
CA PHE A 21 -5.43 -0.12 24.72
C PHE A 21 -4.76 -0.52 23.39
N ILE A 22 -3.45 -0.79 23.40
CA ILE A 22 -2.71 -1.29 22.24
C ILE A 22 -3.27 -2.65 21.79
N TYR A 23 -3.52 -3.57 22.73
CA TYR A 23 -4.15 -4.85 22.45
C TYR A 23 -5.53 -4.68 21.78
N MET A 24 -6.37 -3.76 22.28
CA MET A 24 -7.68 -3.47 21.70
C MET A 24 -7.56 -2.86 20.29
N LEU A 25 -6.57 -1.99 20.07
CA LEU A 25 -6.31 -1.44 18.74
C LEU A 25 -5.84 -2.52 17.75
N ASN A 26 -5.08 -3.50 18.22
CA ASN A 26 -4.64 -4.65 17.42
C ASN A 26 -5.81 -5.59 17.10
N ASP A 27 -6.63 -5.93 18.10
CA ASP A 27 -7.84 -6.76 17.95
C ASP A 27 -8.86 -6.14 16.96
N LYS A 28 -8.99 -4.80 16.99
CA LYS A 28 -9.83 -4.06 16.02
C LYS A 28 -9.19 -3.86 14.65
N GLY A 29 -7.97 -4.37 14.42
CA GLY A 29 -7.25 -4.27 13.16
C GLY A 29 -6.88 -2.83 12.78
N ILE A 30 -6.78 -1.93 13.76
CA ILE A 30 -6.38 -0.52 13.57
C ILE A 30 -4.85 -0.43 13.54
N LEU A 31 -4.17 -1.20 14.39
CA LEU A 31 -2.72 -1.39 14.35
C LEU A 31 -2.41 -2.61 13.47
N LYS A 32 -2.52 -2.46 12.14
CA LYS A 32 -2.02 -3.48 11.22
C LYS A 32 -0.52 -3.30 11.06
N GLU A 33 0.25 -4.29 11.52
CA GLU A 33 1.72 -4.39 11.32
C GLU A 33 2.14 -4.29 9.84
N ASP A 34 1.21 -4.48 8.90
CA ASP A 34 1.46 -4.53 7.46
C ASP A 34 1.27 -3.21 6.71
N ASP A 35 1.32 -2.06 7.40
CA ASP A 35 1.35 -0.77 6.72
C ASP A 35 2.75 -0.45 6.20
N TYR A 36 3.22 -1.25 5.24
CA TYR A 36 4.58 -1.19 4.70
C TYR A 36 4.88 0.16 4.03
N TYR A 37 3.86 0.97 3.71
CA TYR A 37 4.01 2.35 3.20
C TYR A 37 2.87 3.33 3.52
N GLY A 38 1.79 2.98 4.24
CA GLY A 38 0.57 3.82 4.35
C GLY A 38 -0.23 3.97 3.04
N ILE A 39 0.34 3.50 1.93
CA ILE A 39 -0.26 3.46 0.59
C ILE A 39 -1.21 2.25 0.46
N THR A 40 -0.92 1.17 1.20
CA THR A 40 -1.71 -0.07 1.19
C THR A 40 -3.16 0.19 1.60
N TYR A 41 -3.41 1.01 2.62
CA TYR A 41 -4.76 1.30 3.08
C TYR A 41 -5.56 2.20 2.14
N THR A 42 -4.89 3.12 1.44
CA THR A 42 -5.55 4.17 0.65
C THR A 42 -5.74 3.77 -0.81
N ILE A 43 -4.81 2.98 -1.38
CA ILE A 43 -4.82 2.59 -2.79
C ILE A 43 -5.17 1.10 -2.95
N LEU A 44 -4.72 0.24 -2.04
CA LEU A 44 -5.02 -1.20 -2.07
C LEU A 44 -6.15 -1.61 -1.12
N GLY A 45 -6.84 -0.64 -0.50
CA GLY A 45 -8.03 -0.90 0.34
C GLY A 45 -9.22 -1.48 -0.43
N GLU A 46 -9.16 -1.49 -1.77
CA GLU A 46 -10.12 -2.15 -2.65
C GLU A 46 -9.81 -3.65 -2.87
N LEU A 47 -8.62 -4.14 -2.49
CA LEU A 47 -8.35 -5.58 -2.47
C LEU A 47 -9.04 -6.22 -1.26
N ASP A 48 -9.59 -7.42 -1.46
CA ASP A 48 -10.14 -8.21 -0.38
C ASP A 48 -9.05 -8.45 0.70
N ARG A 49 -9.44 -8.40 1.97
CA ARG A 49 -8.52 -8.39 3.13
C ARG A 49 -7.61 -9.63 3.17
N ASN A 50 -8.03 -10.72 2.53
CA ASN A 50 -7.27 -11.96 2.44
C ASN A 50 -6.27 -11.99 1.27
N GLU A 51 -6.37 -11.06 0.32
CA GLU A 51 -5.52 -10.99 -0.87
C GLU A 51 -4.49 -9.87 -0.82
N ALA A 52 -4.70 -8.86 0.03
CA ALA A 52 -3.77 -7.76 0.31
C ALA A 52 -2.54 -8.19 1.16
N THR A 53 -2.01 -9.39 0.91
CA THR A 53 -0.76 -9.84 1.54
C THR A 53 0.43 -9.07 0.99
N ARG A 54 1.49 -8.93 1.80
CA ARG A 54 2.73 -8.26 1.38
C ARG A 54 3.31 -8.79 0.07
N GLU A 55 3.20 -10.09 -0.15
CA GLU A 55 3.69 -10.74 -1.37
C GLU A 55 2.85 -10.35 -2.60
N ASN A 56 1.53 -10.34 -2.49
CA ASN A 56 0.64 -9.97 -3.58
C ASN A 56 0.73 -8.47 -3.90
N VAL A 57 0.80 -7.62 -2.88
CA VAL A 57 1.03 -6.17 -3.06
C VAL A 57 2.35 -5.92 -3.80
N LYS A 58 3.42 -6.64 -3.42
CA LYS A 58 4.70 -6.56 -4.11
C LYS A 58 4.60 -7.01 -5.57
N LYS A 59 3.86 -8.09 -5.86
CA LYS A 59 3.63 -8.58 -7.23
C LYS A 59 2.88 -7.54 -8.07
N ILE A 60 1.82 -6.93 -7.53
CA ILE A 60 1.06 -5.86 -8.20
C ILE A 60 1.95 -4.66 -8.50
N LEU A 61 2.65 -4.14 -7.48
CA LEU A 61 3.53 -2.99 -7.65
C LEU A 61 4.62 -3.25 -8.69
N LYS A 62 5.20 -4.45 -8.68
CA LYS A 62 6.23 -4.84 -9.65
C LYS A 62 5.67 -4.94 -11.07
N ALA A 63 4.47 -5.52 -11.24
CA ALA A 63 3.80 -5.62 -12.54
C ALA A 63 3.45 -4.23 -13.11
N VAL A 64 2.95 -3.32 -12.26
CA VAL A 64 2.66 -1.94 -12.68
C VAL A 64 3.95 -1.21 -13.05
N ALA A 65 4.99 -1.30 -12.22
CA ALA A 65 6.28 -0.65 -12.48
C ALA A 65 6.92 -1.13 -13.81
N SER A 66 6.97 -2.45 -14.04
CA SER A 66 7.53 -2.99 -15.29
C SER A 66 6.74 -2.57 -16.52
N THR A 67 5.42 -2.42 -16.37
CA THR A 67 4.56 -1.97 -17.47
C THR A 67 4.80 -0.51 -17.80
N VAL A 68 4.93 0.34 -16.79
CA VAL A 68 5.21 1.77 -16.98
C VAL A 68 6.60 1.98 -17.58
N GLU A 69 7.60 1.24 -17.11
CA GLU A 69 8.96 1.25 -17.67
C GLU A 69 8.95 0.84 -19.16
N PHE A 70 8.27 -0.26 -19.50
CA PHE A 70 8.11 -0.69 -20.89
C PHE A 70 7.43 0.39 -21.76
N VAL A 71 6.39 1.06 -21.25
CA VAL A 71 5.71 2.11 -22.01
C VAL A 71 6.61 3.34 -22.20
N GLU A 72 7.46 3.71 -21.23
CA GLU A 72 8.39 4.81 -21.44
C GLU A 72 9.50 4.50 -22.44
N GLU A 73 10.08 3.30 -22.36
CA GLU A 73 11.12 2.87 -23.30
C GLU A 73 10.57 2.71 -24.72
N ALA A 74 9.36 2.15 -24.87
CA ALA A 74 8.77 1.90 -26.18
C ALA A 74 8.17 3.15 -26.84
N TYR A 75 7.72 4.13 -26.05
CA TYR A 75 6.97 5.28 -26.55
C TYR A 75 7.56 6.60 -26.06
N THR A 76 8.87 6.78 -26.12
CA THR A 76 9.56 7.98 -25.60
C THR A 76 9.02 9.29 -26.17
N ASP A 77 8.55 9.30 -27.42
CA ASP A 77 8.12 10.50 -28.17
C ASP A 77 6.60 10.78 -28.13
N ASP A 78 5.81 9.89 -27.50
CA ASP A 78 4.36 10.06 -27.41
C ASP A 78 3.95 11.05 -26.30
N GLU A 79 2.79 11.68 -26.44
CA GLU A 79 2.23 12.50 -25.37
C GLU A 79 1.97 11.68 -24.11
N TYR A 80 2.26 12.28 -22.94
CA TYR A 80 2.10 11.65 -21.62
C TYR A 80 0.70 11.02 -21.41
N LYS A 81 -0.35 11.65 -21.96
CA LYS A 81 -1.73 11.16 -21.86
C LYS A 81 -1.95 9.85 -22.60
N ILE A 82 -1.30 9.68 -23.76
CA ILE A 82 -1.36 8.45 -24.57
C ILE A 82 -0.57 7.34 -23.88
N LYS A 83 0.58 7.67 -23.29
CA LYS A 83 1.37 6.73 -22.48
C LYS A 83 0.58 6.25 -21.26
N GLU A 84 -0.09 7.15 -20.54
CA GLU A 84 -0.91 6.80 -19.37
C GLU A 84 -2.06 5.84 -19.75
N GLU A 85 -2.77 6.08 -20.85
CA GLU A 85 -3.85 5.19 -21.31
C GLU A 85 -3.35 3.79 -21.69
N ARG A 86 -2.19 3.70 -22.37
CA ARG A 86 -1.56 2.42 -22.71
C ARG A 86 -1.06 1.68 -21.47
N ALA A 87 -0.45 2.40 -20.53
CA ALA A 87 0.00 1.83 -19.27
C ALA A 87 -1.18 1.28 -18.46
N ILE A 88 -2.35 1.93 -18.48
CA ILE A 88 -3.57 1.43 -17.82
C ILE A 88 -4.04 0.11 -18.45
N ALA A 89 -4.11 0.05 -19.78
CA ALA A 89 -4.56 -1.16 -20.48
C ALA A 89 -3.63 -2.35 -20.22
N LEU A 90 -2.32 -2.15 -20.37
CA LEU A 90 -1.31 -3.19 -20.17
C LEU A 90 -1.20 -3.62 -18.70
N SER A 91 -1.26 -2.67 -17.76
CA SER A 91 -1.17 -3.01 -16.34
C SER A 91 -2.38 -3.79 -15.88
N ARG A 92 -3.57 -3.52 -16.45
CA ARG A 92 -4.78 -4.28 -16.16
C ARG A 92 -4.68 -5.72 -16.64
N GLU A 93 -4.11 -5.94 -17.82
CA GLU A 93 -3.85 -7.28 -18.34
C GLU A 93 -2.80 -8.01 -17.47
N ALA A 94 -1.73 -7.33 -17.09
CA ALA A 94 -0.70 -7.88 -16.21
C ALA A 94 -1.27 -8.27 -14.84
N ILE A 95 -2.14 -7.46 -14.24
CA ILE A 95 -2.77 -7.77 -12.95
C ILE A 95 -3.74 -8.95 -13.07
N ARG A 96 -4.50 -9.06 -14.18
CA ARG A 96 -5.38 -10.22 -14.43
C ARG A 96 -4.62 -11.54 -14.60
N SER A 97 -3.35 -11.47 -15.00
CA SER A 97 -2.49 -12.65 -15.07
C SER A 97 -1.97 -13.12 -13.71
N LEU A 98 -2.13 -12.30 -12.66
CA LEU A 98 -1.79 -12.68 -11.29
C LEU A 98 -2.92 -13.52 -10.67
N PRO A 99 -2.62 -14.45 -9.76
CA PRO A 99 -3.61 -15.25 -9.04
C PRO A 99 -4.28 -14.42 -7.93
N ILE A 100 -4.89 -13.30 -8.31
CA ILE A 100 -5.57 -12.34 -7.43
C ILE A 100 -7.01 -12.21 -7.96
N TYR A 101 -7.99 -12.51 -7.13
CA TYR A 101 -9.40 -12.54 -7.54
C TYR A 101 -10.07 -11.17 -7.44
N SER A 102 -9.54 -10.26 -6.63
CA SER A 102 -9.99 -8.88 -6.50
C SER A 102 -9.61 -8.06 -7.72
N ASP A 103 -10.59 -7.37 -8.33
CA ASP A 103 -10.32 -6.37 -9.36
C ASP A 103 -9.79 -5.09 -8.69
N LEU A 104 -8.58 -4.68 -9.06
CA LEU A 104 -8.03 -3.41 -8.60
C LEU A 104 -8.80 -2.29 -9.30
N GLY A 105 -9.56 -1.48 -8.56
CA GLY A 105 -10.40 -0.47 -9.17
C GLY A 105 -9.60 0.52 -10.01
N ASP A 106 -10.23 1.00 -11.08
CA ASP A 106 -9.62 1.87 -12.10
C ASP A 106 -8.89 3.09 -11.51
N ARG A 107 -9.41 3.63 -10.41
CA ARG A 107 -8.80 4.77 -9.71
C ARG A 107 -7.49 4.38 -9.03
N ALA A 108 -7.48 3.27 -8.30
CA ALA A 108 -6.30 2.76 -7.62
C ALA A 108 -5.18 2.46 -8.62
N LEU A 109 -5.52 1.77 -9.72
CA LEU A 109 -4.58 1.47 -10.79
C LEU A 109 -3.97 2.74 -11.39
N LYS A 110 -4.80 3.76 -11.66
CA LYS A 110 -4.35 5.04 -12.21
C LYS A 110 -3.39 5.77 -11.27
N TYR A 111 -3.63 5.73 -9.96
CA TYR A 111 -2.71 6.30 -8.98
C TYR A 111 -1.39 5.55 -8.91
N LEU A 112 -1.40 4.21 -8.94
CA LEU A 112 -0.18 3.40 -8.96
C LEU A 112 0.67 3.69 -10.20
N ILE A 113 0.04 3.81 -11.36
CA ILE A 113 0.73 4.13 -12.62
C ILE A 113 1.39 5.51 -12.54
N ARG A 114 0.67 6.54 -12.06
CA ARG A 114 1.23 7.89 -11.88
C ARG A 114 2.40 7.90 -10.90
N LEU A 115 2.31 7.11 -9.84
CA LEU A 115 3.36 7.00 -8.84
C LEU A 115 4.60 6.28 -9.42
N ALA A 116 4.40 5.26 -10.24
CA ALA A 116 5.47 4.60 -10.98
C ALA A 116 6.13 5.53 -12.00
N TYR A 117 5.36 6.32 -12.76
CA TYR A 117 5.91 7.35 -13.66
C TYR A 117 6.75 8.37 -12.89
N ALA A 118 6.24 8.89 -11.76
CA ALA A 118 6.99 9.83 -10.93
C ALA A 118 8.30 9.25 -10.41
N TYR A 119 8.32 7.97 -10.02
CA TYR A 119 9.51 7.28 -9.55
C TYR A 119 10.56 7.05 -10.64
N ILE A 120 10.12 6.76 -11.87
CA ILE A 120 11.01 6.58 -13.02
C ILE A 120 11.60 7.92 -13.44
N VAL A 121 10.79 8.98 -13.49
CA VAL A 121 11.24 10.34 -13.80
C VAL A 121 12.30 10.82 -12.80
N ASP A 122 12.13 10.54 -11.50
CA ASP A 122 13.09 10.91 -10.45
C ASP A 122 14.42 10.14 -10.56
N ASN A 123 14.41 8.87 -10.97
CA ASN A 123 15.63 8.09 -11.22
C ASN A 123 16.30 8.36 -12.59
N SER A 124 15.67 9.16 -13.44
CA SER A 124 16.20 9.51 -14.77
C SER A 124 16.95 10.85 -14.81
N GLN A 125 17.11 11.52 -13.65
CA GLN A 125 17.97 12.70 -13.44
C GLN A 125 19.36 12.33 -12.93
#